data_AF-A0A1Q6NGT6-F1
#
_entry.id   AF-A0A1Q6NGT6-F1
#
_cell.length_a   1.000
_cell.length_b   1.000
_cell.length_c   1.000
_cell.angle_alpha   90.00
_cell.angle_beta   90.00
_cell.angle_gamma   90.00
#
_symmetry.space_group_name_H-M   'P 1'
#
loop_
_entity.id
_entity.type
_entity.pdbx_description
1 polymer ?
#
loop_
_entity_poly.entity_id
_entity_poly.type
_entity_poly.pdbx_seq_one_letter_code
_entity_poly.pdbx_strand_id
1 'polypeptide(L)'
;MKRSDSKKASLSDDVWLPSIEIISIIGIYIMIFSILSGMLMRLSLFRTPICTFLLANLEITTGIHLLAVSDIYSLKAMYALSAMAASFGGLCTMAQVQTVIADTDLSLKKYAAIKIVTALSSGLLCSILV
;
A
#
# COMPACT_ATOMS: atom_id res chain seq x y z
N MET A 1 -23.92 -34.81 28.01
CA MET A 1 -24.18 -33.57 27.23
C MET A 1 -23.03 -32.56 27.43
N LYS A 2 -21.82 -32.90 26.98
CA LYS A 2 -20.58 -32.10 27.14
C LYS A 2 -19.73 -32.26 25.87
N ARG A 3 -20.19 -31.68 24.76
CA ARG A 3 -19.45 -31.73 23.47
C ARG A 3 -19.53 -30.43 22.67
N SER A 4 -20.17 -29.39 23.22
CA SER A 4 -20.40 -28.11 22.53
C SER A 4 -19.37 -27.03 22.85
N ASP A 5 -18.72 -27.06 24.03
CA ASP A 5 -17.78 -26.01 24.43
C ASP A 5 -16.35 -26.24 23.91
N SER A 6 -15.92 -27.50 23.77
CA SER A 6 -14.58 -27.83 23.27
C SER A 6 -14.37 -27.51 21.78
N LYS A 7 -15.43 -27.53 20.96
CA LYS A 7 -15.36 -27.19 19.53
C LYS A 7 -15.38 -25.68 19.26
N LYS A 8 -15.91 -24.88 20.19
CA LYS A 8 -15.96 -23.41 20.05
C LYS A 8 -14.64 -22.75 20.45
N ALA A 9 -13.97 -23.28 21.48
CA ALA A 9 -12.63 -22.83 21.85
C ALA A 9 -11.61 -23.10 20.73
N SER A 10 -11.62 -24.31 20.13
CA SER A 10 -10.69 -24.64 19.04
C SER A 10 -10.92 -23.76 17.80
N LEU A 11 -12.16 -23.60 17.34
CA LEU A 11 -12.46 -22.81 16.14
C LEU A 11 -12.16 -21.31 16.31
N SER A 12 -12.31 -20.80 17.53
CA SER A 12 -11.99 -19.40 17.87
C SER A 12 -10.46 -19.22 17.89
N ASP A 13 -9.73 -20.10 18.57
CA ASP A 13 -8.27 -20.02 18.67
C ASP A 13 -7.59 -20.22 17.30
N ASP A 14 -8.15 -21.07 16.43
CA ASP A 14 -7.70 -21.33 15.06
C ASP A 14 -7.81 -20.10 14.13
N VAL A 15 -8.66 -19.11 14.46
CA VAL A 15 -8.88 -17.91 13.64
C VAL A 15 -8.32 -16.66 14.31
N TRP A 16 -8.47 -16.52 15.63
CA TRP A 16 -8.10 -15.31 16.36
C TRP A 16 -6.61 -15.05 16.34
N LEU A 17 -5.79 -16.06 16.70
CA LEU A 17 -4.33 -15.87 16.78
C LEU A 17 -3.72 -15.55 15.40
N PRO A 18 -4.03 -16.28 14.31
CA PRO A 18 -3.56 -15.92 12.97
C PRO A 18 -4.05 -14.56 12.49
N SER A 19 -5.28 -14.17 12.85
CA SER A 19 -5.81 -12.85 12.49
C SER A 19 -5.04 -11.72 13.15
N ILE A 20 -4.73 -11.85 14.45
CA ILE A 20 -3.91 -10.87 15.18
C ILE A 20 -2.51 -10.80 14.59
N GLU A 21 -1.93 -11.93 14.21
CA GLU A 21 -0.62 -12.00 13.55
C GLU A 21 -0.62 -11.24 12.22
N ILE A 22 -1.59 -11.50 11.34
CA ILE A 22 -1.71 -10.82 10.04
C ILE A 22 -1.92 -9.31 10.24
N ILE A 23 -2.81 -8.89 11.14
CA ILE A 23 -3.05 -7.48 11.44
C ILE A 23 -1.76 -6.81 11.94
N SER A 24 -1.01 -7.48 12.81
CA SER A 24 0.26 -6.97 13.35
C SER A 24 1.30 -6.82 12.25
N ILE A 25 1.43 -7.80 11.36
CA ILE A 25 2.34 -7.74 10.21
C ILE A 25 1.99 -6.55 9.31
N ILE A 26 0.72 -6.38 8.94
CA ILE A 26 0.26 -5.25 8.11
C ILE A 26 0.58 -3.92 8.81
N GLY A 27 0.28 -3.81 10.10
CA GLY A 27 0.55 -2.62 10.90
C GLY A 27 2.04 -2.26 10.97
N ILE A 28 2.91 -3.26 11.18
CA ILE A 28 4.37 -3.08 11.20
C ILE A 28 4.87 -2.57 9.85
N TYR A 29 4.40 -3.16 8.74
CA TYR A 29 4.77 -2.69 7.41
C TYR A 29 4.35 -1.23 7.17
N ILE A 30 3.10 -0.87 7.50
CA ILE A 30 2.64 0.52 7.37
C ILE A 30 3.54 1.46 8.20
N MET A 31 3.79 1.14 9.47
CA MET A 31 4.64 1.97 10.34
C MET A 31 6.05 2.16 9.79
N ILE A 32 6.73 1.08 9.36
CA ILE A 32 8.09 1.15 8.84
C ILE A 32 8.14 2.00 7.56
N PHE A 33 7.23 1.76 6.61
CA PHE A 33 7.22 2.51 5.36
C PHE A 33 6.78 3.98 5.55
N SER A 34 5.88 4.29 6.48
CA SER A 34 5.53 5.67 6.84
C SER A 34 6.68 6.42 7.51
N ILE A 35 7.41 5.79 8.45
CA ILE A 35 8.60 6.37 9.08
C ILE A 35 9.69 6.62 8.02
N LEU A 36 9.93 5.63 7.14
CA LEU A 36 10.88 5.76 6.05
C LEU A 36 10.51 6.92 5.12
N SER A 37 9.24 7.01 4.71
CA SER A 37 8.73 8.12 3.89
C SER A 37 8.98 9.46 4.57
N GLY A 38 8.63 9.60 5.85
CA GLY A 38 8.88 10.83 6.63
C GLY A 38 10.36 11.16 6.80
N MET A 39 11.25 10.16 6.90
CA MET A 39 12.70 10.37 6.93
C MET A 39 13.22 10.90 5.58
N LEU A 40 12.79 10.31 4.47
CA LEU A 40 13.20 10.73 3.13
C LEU A 40 12.67 12.13 2.79
N MET A 41 11.46 12.49 3.23
CA MET A 41 10.91 13.85 3.07
C MET A 41 11.80 14.95 3.67
N ARG A 42 12.57 14.64 4.72
CA ARG A 42 13.47 15.61 5.36
C ARG A 42 14.72 15.91 4.53
N LEU A 43 15.04 15.08 3.55
CA LEU A 43 16.19 15.28 2.67
C LEU A 43 15.78 16.22 1.53
N SER A 44 16.52 17.31 1.33
CA SER A 44 16.25 18.33 0.30
C SER A 44 16.16 17.77 -1.12
N LEU A 45 16.83 16.64 -1.37
CA LEU A 45 16.82 15.89 -2.62
C LEU A 45 15.42 15.40 -3.03
N PHE A 46 14.52 15.18 -2.06
CA PHE A 46 13.17 14.66 -2.33
C PHE A 46 12.12 15.74 -2.59
N ARG A 47 12.52 17.02 -2.73
CA ARG A 47 11.61 18.14 -3.05
C ARG A 47 11.33 18.30 -4.55
N THR A 48 11.87 17.44 -5.41
CA THR A 48 11.53 17.44 -6.85
C THR A 48 10.18 16.73 -7.07
N PRO A 49 9.43 17.06 -8.13
CA PRO A 49 8.16 16.38 -8.43
C PRO A 49 8.36 14.86 -8.59
N ILE A 50 9.37 14.44 -9.35
CA ILE A 50 9.62 13.00 -9.56
C ILE A 50 9.90 12.28 -8.23
N CYS A 51 10.75 12.85 -7.38
CA CYS A 51 11.03 12.25 -6.08
C CYS A 51 9.80 12.26 -5.16
N THR A 52 8.98 13.32 -5.19
CA THR A 52 7.74 13.43 -4.44
C THR A 52 6.77 12.32 -4.84
N PHE A 53 6.61 12.06 -6.14
CA PHE A 53 5.77 10.97 -6.63
C PHE A 53 6.32 9.58 -6.27
N LEU A 54 7.63 9.36 -6.39
CA LEU A 54 8.25 8.11 -5.94
C LEU A 54 8.01 7.88 -4.46
N LEU A 55 8.13 8.93 -3.65
CA LEU A 55 7.88 8.87 -2.22
C LEU A 55 6.41 8.58 -1.90
N ALA A 56 5.50 9.11 -2.71
CA ALA A 56 4.09 8.82 -2.59
C ALA A 56 3.72 7.35 -2.84
N ASN A 57 4.62 6.59 -3.49
CA ASN A 57 4.46 5.16 -3.72
C ASN A 57 5.16 4.29 -2.68
N LEU A 58 5.84 4.82 -1.66
CA LEU A 58 6.34 3.98 -0.56
C LEU A 58 5.19 3.46 0.30
N GLU A 59 4.38 4.39 0.80
CA GLU A 59 3.22 4.14 1.64
C GLU A 59 2.09 5.05 1.17
N ILE A 60 0.99 4.43 0.75
CA ILE A 60 -0.09 5.08 0.02
C ILE A 60 -0.79 6.19 0.82
N THR A 61 -1.00 6.02 2.13
CA THR A 61 -1.76 6.97 2.94
C THR A 61 -0.96 8.27 3.18
N THR A 62 0.33 8.14 3.49
CA THR A 62 1.27 9.26 3.59
C THR A 62 1.50 9.91 2.22
N GLY A 63 1.59 9.08 1.18
CA GLY A 63 1.90 9.52 -0.17
C GLY A 63 0.82 10.36 -0.84
N ILE A 64 -0.43 9.95 -0.74
CA ILE A 64 -1.56 10.72 -1.27
C ILE A 64 -1.68 12.05 -0.54
N HIS A 65 -1.50 12.07 0.79
CA HIS A 65 -1.45 13.31 1.55
C HIS A 65 -0.34 14.24 1.04
N LEU A 66 0.86 13.71 0.80
CA LEU A 66 1.98 14.46 0.25
C LEU A 66 1.68 15.07 -1.12
N LEU A 67 1.04 14.31 -2.02
CA LEU A 67 0.62 14.83 -3.33
C LEU A 67 -0.44 15.94 -3.20
N ALA A 68 -1.38 15.79 -2.27
CA ALA A 68 -2.49 16.73 -2.08
C ALA A 68 -2.06 18.09 -1.51
N VAL A 69 -1.01 18.13 -0.69
CA VAL A 69 -0.48 19.37 -0.08
C VAL A 69 0.68 19.98 -0.89
N SER A 70 1.07 19.36 -2.01
CA SER A 70 2.20 19.82 -2.81
C SER A 70 1.73 20.83 -3.87
N ASP A 71 2.20 22.07 -3.77
CA ASP A 71 1.93 23.12 -4.78
C ASP A 71 2.74 22.95 -6.08
N ILE A 72 3.48 21.84 -6.22
CA ILE A 72 4.38 21.58 -7.36
C ILE A 72 3.59 21.08 -8.59
N TYR A 73 2.39 20.51 -8.37
CA TYR A 73 1.58 19.91 -9.42
C TYR A 73 0.39 20.79 -9.80
N SER A 74 0.02 20.76 -11.09
CA SER A 74 -1.30 21.26 -11.49
C SER A 74 -2.39 20.39 -10.87
N LEU A 75 -3.59 20.96 -10.69
CA LEU A 75 -4.73 20.23 -10.13
C LEU A 75 -5.02 18.92 -10.90
N LYS A 76 -4.96 18.96 -12.23
CA LYS A 76 -5.11 17.77 -13.10
C LYS A 76 -4.04 16.71 -12.82
N ALA A 77 -2.77 17.13 -12.76
CA ALA A 77 -1.66 16.22 -12.50
C ALA A 77 -1.75 15.62 -11.10
N MET A 78 -2.12 16.41 -10.09
CA MET A 78 -2.34 15.93 -8.72
C MET A 78 -3.38 14.81 -8.69
N TYR A 79 -4.57 15.02 -9.26
CA TYR A 79 -5.61 13.99 -9.31
C TYR A 79 -5.16 12.73 -10.06
N ALA A 80 -4.54 12.89 -11.22
CA ALA A 80 -4.04 11.76 -12.01
C ALA A 80 -2.97 10.94 -11.26
N LEU A 81 -1.98 11.61 -10.65
CA LEU A 81 -0.91 10.96 -9.90
C LEU A 81 -1.44 10.30 -8.62
N SER A 82 -2.39 10.92 -7.92
CA SER A 82 -3.07 10.30 -6.77
C SER A 82 -3.84 9.05 -7.18
N ALA A 83 -4.54 9.07 -8.33
CA ALA A 83 -5.24 7.90 -8.86
C ALA A 83 -4.27 6.76 -9.24
N MET A 84 -3.12 7.09 -9.85
CA MET A 84 -2.06 6.13 -10.14
C MET A 84 -1.50 5.50 -8.86
N ALA A 85 -1.12 6.31 -7.88
CA ALA A 85 -0.58 5.85 -6.61
C ALA A 85 -1.59 4.98 -5.86
N ALA A 86 -2.86 5.39 -5.86
CA ALA A 86 -3.95 4.64 -5.23
C ALA A 86 -4.13 3.24 -5.83
N SER A 87 -4.12 3.15 -7.16
CA SER A 87 -4.28 1.88 -7.86
C SER A 87 -3.05 0.97 -7.73
N PHE A 88 -1.83 1.55 -7.72
CA PHE A 88 -0.58 0.82 -7.50
C PHE A 88 -0.56 0.17 -6.10
N GLY A 89 -0.97 0.90 -5.06
CA GLY A 89 -1.02 0.42 -3.67
C GLY A 89 0.29 0.59 -2.89
N GLY A 90 1.38 0.94 -3.55
CA GLY A 90 2.66 1.25 -2.92
C GLY A 90 3.55 0.04 -2.61
N LEU A 91 4.82 0.32 -2.32
CA LEU A 91 5.84 -0.69 -1.99
C LEU A 91 5.52 -1.40 -0.67
N CYS A 92 4.91 -0.69 0.28
CA CYS A 92 4.40 -1.26 1.52
C CYS A 92 3.46 -2.45 1.26
N THR A 93 2.47 -2.28 0.38
CA THR A 93 1.55 -3.37 0.02
C THR A 93 2.24 -4.50 -0.74
N MET A 94 3.26 -4.21 -1.55
CA MET A 94 4.05 -5.28 -2.19
C MET A 94 4.79 -6.13 -1.16
N ALA A 95 5.38 -5.52 -0.14
CA ALA A 95 6.05 -6.25 0.94
C ALA A 95 5.05 -7.08 1.77
N GLN A 96 3.87 -6.52 2.06
CA GLN A 96 2.78 -7.24 2.74
C GLN A 96 2.32 -8.47 1.93
N VAL A 97 2.08 -8.29 0.62
CA VAL A 97 1.67 -9.38 -0.26
C VAL A 97 2.75 -10.45 -0.32
N GLN A 98 4.03 -10.06 -0.42
CA GLN A 98 5.15 -11.01 -0.43
C GLN A 98 5.16 -11.90 0.81
N THR A 99 4.87 -11.37 2.00
CA THR A 99 4.79 -12.16 3.23
C THR A 99 3.63 -13.16 3.17
N VAL A 100 2.48 -12.78 2.61
CA VAL A 100 1.32 -13.67 2.52
C VAL A 100 1.48 -14.76 1.47
N ILE A 101 2.09 -14.45 0.33
CA ILE A 101 2.21 -15.40 -0.79
C ILE A 101 3.49 -16.25 -0.73
N ALA A 102 4.36 -16.04 0.26
CA ALA A 102 5.66 -16.71 0.38
C ALA A 102 5.53 -18.25 0.36
N ASP A 103 4.44 -18.79 0.92
CA ASP A 103 4.17 -20.22 1.00
C ASP A 103 3.21 -20.72 -0.10
N THR A 104 3.07 -19.97 -1.20
CA THR A 104 2.15 -20.28 -2.31
C THR A 104 2.87 -20.24 -3.66
N ASP A 105 2.27 -20.84 -4.69
CA ASP A 105 2.78 -20.77 -6.08
C ASP A 105 2.52 -19.41 -6.77
N LEU A 106 2.00 -18.42 -6.04
CA LEU A 106 1.70 -17.10 -6.59
C LEU A 106 2.98 -16.27 -6.75
N SER A 107 3.06 -15.52 -7.85
CA SER A 107 4.24 -14.72 -8.19
C SER A 107 4.02 -13.24 -7.89
N LEU A 108 4.88 -12.66 -7.04
CA LEU A 108 4.91 -11.22 -6.79
C LEU A 108 5.16 -10.41 -8.08
N LYS A 109 5.93 -10.96 -9.02
CA LYS A 109 6.20 -10.29 -10.31
C LYS A 109 4.92 -10.13 -11.14
N LYS A 110 4.08 -11.17 -11.20
CA LYS A 110 2.78 -11.11 -11.89
C LYS A 110 1.87 -10.09 -11.20
N TYR A 111 1.83 -10.12 -9.87
CA TYR A 111 1.07 -9.15 -9.08
C TYR A 111 1.52 -7.70 -9.37
N ALA A 112 2.83 -7.44 -9.33
CA ALA A 112 3.40 -6.12 -9.61
C ALA A 112 3.11 -5.64 -11.03
N ALA A 113 3.21 -6.52 -12.03
CA ALA A 113 2.88 -6.19 -13.42
C ALA A 113 1.41 -5.76 -13.56
N ILE A 114 0.48 -6.52 -12.96
CA ILE A 114 -0.95 -6.16 -12.95
C ILE A 114 -1.15 -4.80 -12.26
N LYS A 115 -0.53 -4.58 -11.10
CA LYS A 115 -0.62 -3.30 -10.38
C LYS A 115 -0.11 -2.11 -11.19
N ILE A 116 0.97 -2.27 -11.96
CA ILE A 116 1.48 -1.21 -12.85
C ILE A 116 0.47 -0.91 -13.96
N VAL A 117 -0.09 -1.93 -14.60
CA VAL A 117 -1.11 -1.75 -15.65
C VAL A 117 -2.36 -1.06 -15.11
N THR A 118 -2.83 -1.47 -13.93
CA THR A 118 -3.99 -0.84 -13.26
C THR A 118 -3.68 0.61 -12.86
N ALA A 119 -2.46 0.90 -12.39
CA ALA A 119 -2.04 2.25 -12.05
C ALA A 119 -2.03 3.17 -13.28
N LEU A 120 -1.43 2.72 -14.38
CA LEU A 120 -1.38 3.49 -15.63
C LEU A 120 -2.77 3.74 -16.21
N SER A 121 -3.65 2.73 -16.21
CA SER A 121 -5.03 2.88 -16.69
C SER A 121 -5.85 3.84 -15.83
N SER A 122 -5.73 3.76 -14.50
CA SER A 122 -6.38 4.69 -13.56
C SER A 122 -5.90 6.14 -13.78
N GLY A 123 -4.59 6.36 -13.91
CA GLY A 123 -4.03 7.68 -14.20
C GLY A 123 -4.48 8.25 -15.54
N LEU A 124 -4.51 7.43 -16.59
CA LEU A 124 -4.99 7.82 -17.91
C LEU A 124 -6.46 8.22 -17.88
N LEU A 125 -7.31 7.37 -17.28
CA LEU A 125 -8.75 7.64 -17.15
C LEU A 125 -8.99 8.93 -16.37
N CYS A 126 -8.30 9.13 -15.24
CA CYS A 126 -8.41 10.34 -14.44
C CYS A 126 -7.98 11.60 -15.22
N SER A 127 -6.90 11.50 -16.01
CA SER A 127 -6.41 12.62 -16.84
C SER A 127 -7.36 13.01 -17.98
N ILE A 128 -8.19 12.08 -18.46
CA ILE A 128 -9.21 12.34 -19.48
C ILE A 128 -10.45 12.99 -18.85
N LEU A 129 -10.80 12.59 -17.63
CA LEU A 129 -12.01 13.04 -16.93
C LEU A 129 -11.88 14.41 -16.26
N VAL A 130 -10.67 14.80 -15.85
CA VAL A 130 -10.37 16.09 -15.16
C VAL A 130 -9.77 17.09 -16.15
#